data_AF-A0A6M4Y5K8-F1
#
_entry.id   AF-A0A6M4Y5K8-F1
#
_cell.length_a   1.000
_cell.length_b   1.000
_cell.length_c   1.000
_cell.angle_alpha   90.00
_cell.angle_beta   90.00
_cell.angle_gamma   90.00
#
_symmetry.space_group_name_H-M   'P 1'
#
loop_
_entity.id
_entity.type
_entity.pdbx_description
1 polymer ?
#
loop_
_entity_poly.entity_id
_entity_poly.type
_entity_poly.pdbx_seq_one_letter_code
_entity_poly.pdbx_strand_id
1 'polypeptide(L)'
;MSDNLKFAGRRLGYLPLRDGHAIPLRGISPADIKEGAKSRVLHPDADPLKHRQTLNAIVDRLGFAGDFGTYQNKGWPEFQAFLKKHRCTKQVGTFPVDHGGCIDLYFSEHGGPTPRELADRIFFGPQEQRPRRVFLGYGVDWYAWDNGNGHQVPAAAIKSINALPEVAAQLGKDLFARRFDLMGQWGFLDNKLVDGPLSTIVDKRYWELKYGPEDRTAQHAKTFAAVRAFRAVFDAQPEGWVDVLPYNNRLTILRAHDGCWDLLWRDYREHEPPKPDNLADSYKLAIADLPSKLMSESDLRRAIHFRQEFWDEDEAHKAEQAFYDRGGSMMERQLTTSVDVRHTWLTEQGIWPSPERAKWAGPLPNGFHLVEIGGRKLAISDLIDLASFRQMLEETGFHERQGERREPWDRANEGASDDAPVGASWVDAQAYCAWRERQLGVSLRLLTQKELRAIRPAYSKHYESMAFGDFPWENWPPRPLVEACEQAIRQDVPSAVKWSEPRFLEPNPDVAEFPHPSGIDVSSSKAINGGVRKIWIKDFPPHAAWEEQIPWTEHQGLEFIDAWDAYEWCQEKGHISGRFWEGNIGSTSWGAYKNIKVSFRVVMDIEG
;
A
#
# COMPACT_ATOMS: atom_id res chain seq x y z
N MET A 1 -17.18 9.03 -13.38
CA MET A 1 -18.21 7.96 -13.36
C MET A 1 -19.59 8.60 -13.39
N SER A 2 -20.54 8.05 -14.16
CA SER A 2 -21.93 8.53 -14.20
C SER A 2 -22.61 8.40 -12.83
N ASP A 3 -23.56 9.26 -12.49
CA ASP A 3 -24.24 9.23 -11.18
C ASP A 3 -25.03 7.93 -10.95
N ASN A 4 -25.43 7.24 -12.02
CA ASN A 4 -26.00 5.88 -11.97
C ASN A 4 -25.01 4.81 -11.49
N LEU A 5 -23.70 5.05 -11.63
CA LEU A 5 -22.64 4.18 -11.11
C LEU A 5 -22.20 4.57 -9.70
N LYS A 6 -22.71 5.64 -9.10
CA LYS A 6 -22.31 6.06 -7.75
C LYS A 6 -23.21 5.51 -6.63
N PHE A 7 -24.44 5.09 -6.93
CA PHE A 7 -25.39 4.59 -5.93
C PHE A 7 -26.38 3.58 -6.53
N ALA A 8 -26.24 2.30 -6.19
CA ALA A 8 -27.26 1.26 -6.43
C ALA A 8 -26.98 -0.02 -5.63
N GLY A 9 -28.03 -0.73 -5.19
CA GLY A 9 -27.97 -1.96 -4.38
C GLY A 9 -27.48 -3.24 -5.08
N ARG A 10 -26.52 -3.13 -6.03
CA ARG A 10 -25.87 -4.25 -6.73
C ARG A 10 -24.38 -3.97 -6.89
N ARG A 11 -23.52 -4.97 -6.68
CA ARG A 11 -22.05 -4.80 -6.72
C ARG A 11 -21.56 -4.31 -8.09
N LEU A 12 -20.55 -3.45 -8.08
CA LEU A 12 -19.78 -3.07 -9.27
C LEU A 12 -18.54 -3.96 -9.37
N GLY A 13 -18.37 -4.63 -10.50
CA GLY A 13 -17.12 -5.31 -10.86
C GLY A 13 -16.54 -4.76 -12.15
N TYR A 14 -15.28 -5.09 -12.43
CA TYR A 14 -14.59 -4.70 -13.65
C TYR A 14 -14.24 -5.95 -14.47
N LEU A 15 -14.53 -5.88 -15.77
CA LEU A 15 -14.24 -6.92 -16.74
C LEU A 15 -13.08 -6.48 -17.63
N PRO A 16 -11.89 -7.10 -17.51
CA PRO A 16 -10.77 -6.86 -18.41
C PRO A 16 -11.07 -7.37 -19.83
N LEU A 17 -10.89 -6.51 -20.82
CA LEU A 17 -10.94 -6.85 -22.24
C LEU A 17 -9.55 -7.28 -22.74
N ARG A 18 -9.48 -7.83 -23.96
CA ARG A 18 -8.21 -8.35 -24.54
C ARG A 18 -7.24 -7.24 -24.95
N ASP A 19 -7.77 -6.06 -25.24
CA ASP A 19 -7.06 -4.84 -25.63
C ASP A 19 -6.54 -4.04 -24.42
N GLY A 20 -6.67 -4.59 -23.21
CA GLY A 20 -6.24 -3.92 -21.97
C GLY A 20 -7.24 -2.91 -21.42
N HIS A 21 -8.42 -2.73 -22.01
CA HIS A 21 -9.47 -1.91 -21.41
C HIS A 21 -10.17 -2.64 -20.25
N ALA A 22 -10.75 -1.91 -19.30
CA ALA A 22 -11.63 -2.49 -18.28
C ALA A 22 -13.04 -1.92 -18.36
N ILE A 23 -14.03 -2.79 -18.23
CA ILE A 23 -15.45 -2.42 -18.32
C ILE A 23 -16.11 -2.54 -16.95
N PRO A 24 -16.60 -1.44 -16.37
CA PRO A 24 -17.41 -1.51 -15.16
C PRO A 24 -18.77 -2.15 -15.46
N LEU A 25 -19.13 -3.20 -14.74
CA LEU A 25 -20.39 -3.93 -14.88
C LEU A 25 -21.04 -4.16 -13.51
N ARG A 26 -22.34 -3.87 -13.40
CA ARG A 26 -23.19 -4.21 -12.24
C ARG A 26 -24.05 -5.47 -12.46
N GLY A 27 -24.06 -5.92 -13.69
CA GLY A 27 -24.90 -6.97 -14.20
C GLY A 27 -24.59 -7.16 -15.67
N ILE A 28 -25.24 -8.15 -16.27
CA ILE A 28 -25.01 -8.50 -17.67
C ILE A 28 -26.24 -8.23 -18.53
N SER A 29 -27.28 -7.56 -18.02
CA SER A 29 -28.42 -7.23 -18.88
C SER A 29 -27.96 -6.36 -20.07
N PRO A 30 -28.68 -6.36 -21.21
CA PRO A 30 -28.33 -5.50 -22.34
C PRO A 30 -28.20 -4.01 -21.97
N ALA A 31 -28.94 -3.54 -20.96
CA ALA A 31 -28.81 -2.19 -20.44
C ALA A 31 -27.51 -2.00 -19.64
N ASP A 32 -27.17 -2.94 -18.76
CA ASP A 32 -25.93 -2.91 -17.97
C ASP A 32 -24.69 -2.95 -18.87
N ILE A 33 -24.69 -3.81 -19.90
CA ILE A 33 -23.58 -3.89 -20.87
C ILE A 33 -23.44 -2.57 -21.64
N LYS A 34 -24.55 -1.95 -22.06
CA LYS A 34 -24.51 -0.64 -22.74
C LYS A 34 -23.95 0.45 -21.84
N GLU A 35 -24.36 0.48 -20.57
CA GLU A 35 -23.86 1.48 -19.61
C GLU A 35 -22.38 1.27 -19.29
N GLY A 36 -21.96 0.02 -19.08
CA GLY A 36 -20.56 -0.34 -18.89
C GLY A 36 -19.68 0.05 -20.08
N ALA A 37 -20.14 -0.20 -21.31
CA ALA A 37 -19.42 0.16 -22.52
C ALA A 37 -19.23 1.68 -22.71
N LYS A 38 -20.14 2.51 -22.19
CA LYS A 38 -20.00 3.98 -22.18
C LYS A 38 -18.98 4.44 -21.14
N SER A 39 -18.93 3.75 -20.02
CA SER A 39 -18.04 4.05 -18.88
C SER A 39 -16.73 3.27 -18.91
N ARG A 40 -16.30 2.80 -20.09
CA ARG A 40 -15.07 2.02 -20.24
C ARG A 40 -13.87 2.79 -19.72
N VAL A 41 -12.98 2.08 -19.02
CA VAL A 41 -11.70 2.60 -18.56
C VAL A 41 -10.66 2.22 -19.60
N LEU A 42 -10.06 3.25 -20.21
CA LEU A 42 -9.09 3.08 -21.29
C LEU A 42 -7.74 2.63 -20.73
N HIS A 43 -7.04 1.82 -21.52
CA HIS A 43 -5.62 1.58 -21.32
C HIS A 43 -4.87 2.72 -22.02
N PRO A 44 -3.93 3.41 -21.36
CA PRO A 44 -3.23 4.55 -21.96
C PRO A 44 -2.54 4.22 -23.29
N ASP A 45 -2.02 2.99 -23.42
CA ASP A 45 -1.25 2.55 -24.59
C ASP A 45 -2.09 1.79 -25.63
N ALA A 46 -3.41 1.73 -25.48
CA ALA A 46 -4.28 1.02 -26.44
C ALA A 46 -5.27 1.95 -27.13
N ASP A 47 -5.43 1.76 -28.43
CA ASP A 47 -6.40 2.50 -29.23
C ASP A 47 -7.83 2.24 -28.73
N PRO A 48 -8.64 3.29 -28.47
CA PRO A 48 -9.99 3.10 -27.98
C PRO A 48 -10.87 2.36 -28.98
N LEU A 49 -11.49 1.25 -28.54
CA LEU A 49 -12.52 0.58 -29.34
C LEU A 49 -13.71 1.49 -29.63
N LYS A 50 -14.28 1.36 -30.84
CA LYS A 50 -15.59 1.96 -31.14
C LYS A 50 -16.66 1.29 -30.30
N HIS A 51 -17.70 2.04 -29.92
CA HIS A 51 -18.74 1.56 -29.00
C HIS A 51 -19.33 0.18 -29.38
N ARG A 52 -19.65 -0.06 -30.66
CA ARG A 52 -20.14 -1.37 -31.13
C ARG A 52 -19.13 -2.50 -30.93
N GLN A 53 -17.84 -2.23 -31.15
CA GLN A 53 -16.76 -3.21 -30.91
C GLN A 53 -16.63 -3.50 -29.43
N THR A 54 -16.74 -2.48 -28.56
CA THR A 54 -16.75 -2.65 -27.10
C THR A 54 -17.90 -3.55 -26.64
N LEU A 55 -19.13 -3.32 -27.15
CA LEU A 55 -20.28 -4.18 -26.82
C LEU A 55 -20.04 -5.65 -27.20
N ASN A 56 -19.50 -5.89 -28.40
CA ASN A 56 -19.19 -7.24 -28.85
C ASN A 56 -18.07 -7.89 -28.02
N ALA A 57 -17.04 -7.11 -27.65
CA ALA A 57 -15.94 -7.59 -26.81
C ALA A 57 -16.42 -7.98 -25.40
N ILE A 58 -17.35 -7.22 -24.82
CA ILE A 58 -17.98 -7.56 -23.53
C ILE A 58 -18.73 -8.89 -23.63
N VAL A 59 -19.55 -9.06 -24.66
CA VAL A 59 -20.35 -10.28 -24.88
C VAL A 59 -19.45 -11.51 -25.06
N ASP A 60 -18.39 -11.40 -25.86
CA ASP A 60 -17.39 -12.47 -26.01
C ASP A 60 -16.73 -12.80 -24.67
N ARG A 61 -16.32 -11.78 -23.92
CA ARG A 61 -15.67 -11.94 -22.61
C ARG A 61 -16.55 -12.58 -21.55
N LEU A 62 -17.86 -12.41 -21.64
CA LEU A 62 -18.82 -13.10 -20.79
C LEU A 62 -19.16 -14.53 -21.28
N GLY A 63 -18.59 -14.96 -22.42
CA GLY A 63 -18.72 -16.31 -22.96
C GLY A 63 -19.99 -16.54 -23.78
N PHE A 64 -20.61 -15.48 -24.31
CA PHE A 64 -21.76 -15.60 -25.20
C PHE A 64 -21.32 -15.64 -26.67
N ALA A 65 -22.06 -16.40 -27.49
CA ALA A 65 -21.78 -16.52 -28.91
C ALA A 65 -22.36 -15.36 -29.72
N GLY A 66 -21.68 -15.00 -30.81
CA GLY A 66 -22.12 -13.98 -31.76
C GLY A 66 -21.82 -12.55 -31.30
N ASP A 67 -22.54 -11.59 -31.90
CA ASP A 67 -22.40 -10.17 -31.59
C ASP A 67 -23.41 -9.70 -30.53
N PHE A 68 -23.36 -8.42 -30.16
CA PHE A 68 -24.30 -7.87 -29.18
C PHE A 68 -25.77 -7.98 -29.62
N GLY A 69 -26.07 -7.94 -30.92
CA GLY A 69 -27.44 -8.18 -31.41
C GLY A 69 -27.89 -9.63 -31.16
N THR A 70 -27.01 -10.58 -31.42
CA THR A 70 -27.23 -12.01 -31.13
C THR A 70 -27.42 -12.24 -29.63
N TYR A 71 -26.62 -11.57 -28.80
CA TYR A 71 -26.78 -11.59 -27.35
C TYR A 71 -28.15 -11.09 -26.91
N GLN A 72 -28.62 -9.95 -27.42
CA GLN A 72 -29.93 -9.41 -27.05
C GLN A 72 -31.08 -10.34 -27.43
N ASN A 73 -31.01 -10.95 -28.61
CA ASN A 73 -32.13 -11.73 -29.16
C ASN A 73 -32.14 -13.19 -28.68
N LYS A 74 -30.98 -13.75 -28.30
CA LYS A 74 -30.83 -15.17 -27.95
C LYS A 74 -30.12 -15.37 -26.61
N GLY A 75 -28.90 -14.83 -26.47
CA GLY A 75 -28.07 -15.08 -25.28
C GLY A 75 -28.69 -14.60 -23.96
N TRP A 76 -29.31 -13.41 -23.96
CA TRP A 76 -29.97 -12.85 -22.78
C TRP A 76 -31.26 -13.61 -22.41
N PRO A 77 -32.19 -13.91 -23.34
CA PRO A 77 -33.32 -14.79 -23.06
C PRO A 77 -32.90 -16.18 -22.52
N GLU A 78 -31.84 -16.78 -23.07
CA GLU A 78 -31.30 -18.06 -22.59
C GLU A 78 -30.77 -17.96 -21.15
N PHE A 79 -30.04 -16.88 -20.84
CA PHE A 79 -29.58 -16.61 -19.49
C PHE A 79 -30.74 -16.39 -18.50
N GLN A 80 -31.78 -15.66 -18.91
CA GLN A 80 -32.99 -15.49 -18.07
C GLN A 80 -33.72 -16.82 -17.85
N ALA A 81 -33.79 -17.68 -18.86
CA ALA A 81 -34.36 -19.02 -18.74
C ALA A 81 -33.55 -19.89 -17.78
N PHE A 82 -32.22 -19.77 -17.80
CA PHE A 82 -31.34 -20.43 -16.82
C PHE A 82 -31.64 -19.95 -15.39
N LEU A 83 -31.70 -18.63 -15.15
CA LEU A 83 -32.04 -18.09 -13.83
C LEU A 83 -33.39 -18.63 -13.33
N LYS A 84 -34.41 -18.62 -14.19
CA LYS A 84 -35.74 -19.15 -13.86
C LYS A 84 -35.71 -20.64 -13.54
N LYS A 85 -34.98 -21.44 -14.33
CA LYS A 85 -34.80 -22.89 -14.09
C LYS A 85 -34.16 -23.16 -12.73
N HIS A 86 -33.21 -22.34 -12.31
CA HIS A 86 -32.50 -22.47 -11.04
C HIS A 86 -33.16 -21.73 -9.87
N ARG A 87 -34.36 -21.14 -10.07
CA ARG A 87 -35.11 -20.36 -9.07
C ARG A 87 -34.33 -19.15 -8.53
N CYS A 88 -33.50 -18.55 -9.39
CA CYS A 88 -32.82 -17.29 -9.09
C CYS A 88 -33.81 -16.13 -9.31
N THR A 89 -34.26 -15.51 -8.21
CA THR A 89 -35.37 -14.56 -8.21
C THR A 89 -34.92 -13.11 -8.27
N LYS A 90 -33.99 -12.71 -7.40
CA LYS A 90 -33.56 -11.32 -7.22
C LYS A 90 -32.04 -11.21 -7.13
N GLN A 91 -31.45 -10.30 -7.91
CA GLN A 91 -30.02 -10.06 -7.85
C GLN A 91 -29.67 -9.23 -6.60
N VAL A 92 -28.68 -9.68 -5.82
CA VAL A 92 -28.17 -9.06 -4.57
C VAL A 92 -26.65 -9.24 -4.49
N GLY A 93 -25.98 -8.50 -3.60
CA GLY A 93 -24.59 -8.82 -3.23
C GLY A 93 -24.57 -9.94 -2.17
N THR A 94 -23.75 -10.96 -2.39
CA THR A 94 -23.70 -12.16 -1.50
C THR A 94 -22.49 -12.19 -0.57
N PHE A 95 -21.55 -11.26 -0.71
CA PHE A 95 -20.30 -11.23 0.06
C PHE A 95 -20.40 -10.23 1.23
N PRO A 96 -19.57 -10.36 2.27
CA PRO A 96 -19.73 -9.64 3.53
C PRO A 96 -19.90 -8.12 3.37
N VAL A 97 -19.11 -7.50 2.51
CA VAL A 97 -19.17 -6.06 2.22
C VAL A 97 -20.56 -5.57 1.78
N ASP A 98 -21.35 -6.42 1.11
CA ASP A 98 -22.67 -6.05 0.59
C ASP A 98 -23.81 -6.22 1.62
N HIS A 99 -23.53 -6.87 2.76
CA HIS A 99 -24.54 -7.16 3.78
C HIS A 99 -23.99 -7.03 5.22
N GLY A 100 -23.00 -6.16 5.41
CA GLY A 100 -22.46 -5.77 6.71
C GLY A 100 -21.36 -6.68 7.26
N GLY A 101 -21.46 -8.00 7.09
CA GLY A 101 -20.52 -8.95 7.68
C GLY A 101 -20.43 -8.84 9.21
N CYS A 102 -19.43 -9.45 9.82
CA CYS A 102 -19.19 -9.45 11.26
C CYS A 102 -17.73 -9.09 11.58
N ILE A 103 -17.52 -8.03 12.36
CA ILE A 103 -16.17 -7.58 12.74
C ILE A 103 -15.52 -8.57 13.70
N ASP A 104 -16.26 -9.05 14.70
CA ASP A 104 -15.75 -9.97 15.74
C ASP A 104 -15.23 -11.30 15.20
N LEU A 105 -15.85 -11.81 14.12
CA LEU A 105 -15.41 -13.04 13.44
C LEU A 105 -14.45 -12.76 12.29
N TYR A 106 -13.99 -11.51 12.14
CA TYR A 106 -13.16 -11.03 11.03
C TYR A 106 -13.76 -11.28 9.65
N PHE A 107 -15.07 -11.49 9.57
CA PHE A 107 -15.81 -11.83 8.35
C PHE A 107 -16.52 -10.58 7.81
N SER A 108 -15.75 -9.56 7.44
CA SER A 108 -16.24 -8.22 7.05
C SER A 108 -15.57 -7.73 5.76
N GLU A 109 -15.83 -6.49 5.34
CA GLU A 109 -15.19 -5.88 4.14
C GLU A 109 -13.65 -5.95 4.16
N HIS A 110 -13.02 -5.78 5.34
CA HIS A 110 -11.57 -5.67 5.45
C HIS A 110 -10.86 -6.98 5.84
N GLY A 111 -11.62 -8.02 6.20
CA GLY A 111 -11.05 -9.28 6.68
C GLY A 111 -11.66 -10.54 6.07
N GLY A 112 -12.85 -10.43 5.48
CA GLY A 112 -13.61 -11.55 4.92
C GLY A 112 -13.20 -11.93 3.49
N PRO A 113 -13.84 -12.97 2.93
CA PRO A 113 -13.57 -13.43 1.57
C PRO A 113 -14.01 -12.40 0.53
N THR A 114 -13.29 -12.34 -0.59
CA THR A 114 -13.61 -11.40 -1.68
C THR A 114 -14.17 -12.08 -2.94
N PRO A 115 -14.97 -11.35 -3.75
CA PRO A 115 -15.44 -11.81 -5.06
C PRO A 115 -14.34 -12.30 -5.99
N ARG A 116 -13.18 -11.64 -6.00
CA ARG A 116 -12.05 -12.04 -6.84
C ARG A 116 -11.45 -13.36 -6.38
N GLU A 117 -11.27 -13.56 -5.07
CA GLU A 117 -10.75 -14.82 -4.53
C GLU A 117 -11.62 -16.01 -4.94
N LEU A 118 -12.96 -15.89 -4.84
CA LEU A 118 -13.87 -16.95 -5.28
C LEU A 118 -13.86 -17.13 -6.80
N ALA A 119 -13.88 -16.04 -7.57
CA ALA A 119 -13.84 -16.13 -9.03
C ALA A 119 -12.58 -16.87 -9.49
N ASP A 120 -11.42 -16.49 -8.96
CA ASP A 120 -10.15 -17.12 -9.30
C ASP A 120 -10.13 -18.60 -8.90
N ARG A 121 -10.63 -18.97 -7.70
CA ARG A 121 -10.79 -20.37 -7.30
C ARG A 121 -11.67 -21.17 -8.26
N ILE A 122 -12.78 -20.60 -8.74
CA ILE A 122 -13.71 -21.28 -9.66
C ILE A 122 -13.07 -21.50 -11.04
N PHE A 123 -12.41 -20.47 -11.58
CA PHE A 123 -11.95 -20.46 -12.97
C PHE A 123 -10.51 -20.93 -13.17
N PHE A 124 -9.64 -20.76 -12.17
CA PHE A 124 -8.20 -21.04 -12.25
C PHE A 124 -7.71 -22.04 -11.19
N GLY A 125 -8.54 -22.36 -10.18
CA GLY A 125 -8.23 -23.42 -9.22
C GLY A 125 -8.28 -24.83 -9.83
N PRO A 126 -7.79 -25.86 -9.10
CA PRO A 126 -7.81 -27.26 -9.53
C PRO A 126 -9.22 -27.71 -9.92
N GLN A 127 -9.37 -28.30 -11.10
CA GLN A 127 -10.68 -28.63 -11.66
C GLN A 127 -11.45 -29.64 -10.81
N GLU A 128 -10.76 -30.59 -10.19
CA GLU A 128 -11.33 -31.62 -9.31
C GLU A 128 -11.83 -31.02 -7.99
N GLN A 129 -11.35 -29.83 -7.61
CA GLN A 129 -11.70 -29.14 -6.37
C GLN A 129 -12.59 -27.92 -6.60
N ARG A 130 -13.17 -27.78 -7.80
CA ARG A 130 -14.06 -26.64 -8.09
C ARG A 130 -15.26 -26.65 -7.12
N PRO A 131 -15.50 -25.55 -6.39
CA PRO A 131 -16.56 -25.52 -5.39
C PRO A 131 -17.94 -25.60 -6.03
N ARG A 132 -18.84 -26.35 -5.40
CA ARG A 132 -20.27 -26.42 -5.78
C ARG A 132 -21.15 -25.57 -4.87
N ARG A 133 -20.69 -25.31 -3.65
CA ARG A 133 -21.37 -24.51 -2.64
C ARG A 133 -20.31 -23.91 -1.71
N VAL A 134 -20.48 -22.65 -1.36
CA VAL A 134 -19.51 -21.87 -0.58
C VAL A 134 -20.21 -21.04 0.49
N PHE A 135 -19.49 -20.72 1.56
CA PHE A 135 -19.98 -19.84 2.61
C PHE A 135 -19.55 -18.40 2.32
N LEU A 136 -20.53 -17.51 2.12
CA LEU A 136 -20.33 -16.08 1.87
C LEU A 136 -21.03 -15.18 2.89
N GLY A 137 -21.82 -15.76 3.80
CA GLY A 137 -22.46 -15.04 4.90
C GLY A 137 -23.83 -14.45 4.62
N TYR A 138 -24.28 -14.46 3.37
CA TYR A 138 -25.56 -13.86 3.00
C TYR A 138 -26.74 -14.46 3.77
N GLY A 139 -27.52 -13.58 4.42
CA GLY A 139 -28.70 -13.96 5.21
C GLY A 139 -28.40 -14.37 6.65
N VAL A 140 -27.13 -14.43 7.06
CA VAL A 140 -26.78 -14.56 8.48
C VAL A 140 -27.08 -13.24 9.19
N ASP A 141 -27.68 -13.33 10.38
CA ASP A 141 -27.84 -12.18 11.28
C ASP A 141 -26.48 -11.83 11.91
N TRP A 142 -25.62 -11.15 11.17
CA TRP A 142 -24.29 -10.79 11.64
C TRP A 142 -24.31 -9.82 12.82
N TYR A 143 -25.36 -9.00 12.93
CA TYR A 143 -25.51 -8.10 14.07
C TYR A 143 -25.65 -8.86 15.39
N ALA A 144 -26.26 -10.06 15.36
CA ALA A 144 -26.33 -10.90 16.54
C ALA A 144 -24.94 -11.40 17.02
N TRP A 145 -23.96 -11.47 16.12
CA TRP A 145 -22.60 -11.93 16.39
C TRP A 145 -21.61 -10.81 16.70
N ASP A 146 -21.92 -9.59 16.30
CA ASP A 146 -21.07 -8.42 16.48
C ASP A 146 -21.36 -7.74 17.83
N ASN A 147 -20.41 -7.83 18.75
CA ASN A 147 -20.46 -7.27 20.10
C ASN A 147 -19.38 -6.21 20.33
N GLY A 148 -18.61 -5.85 19.29
CA GLY A 148 -17.36 -5.10 19.44
C GLY A 148 -16.32 -5.86 20.28
N ASN A 149 -15.54 -5.17 21.11
CA ASN A 149 -14.44 -5.80 21.89
C ASN A 149 -14.91 -6.67 23.09
N GLY A 150 -16.14 -7.20 23.08
CA GLY A 150 -16.64 -8.07 24.13
C GLY A 150 -15.83 -9.38 24.24
N HIS A 151 -15.60 -9.87 25.46
CA HIS A 151 -14.94 -11.17 25.67
C HIS A 151 -15.91 -12.36 25.71
N GLN A 152 -17.23 -12.09 25.70
CA GLN A 152 -18.28 -13.11 25.78
C GLN A 152 -19.13 -13.11 24.53
N VAL A 153 -19.56 -14.31 24.12
CA VAL A 153 -20.50 -14.49 23.01
C VAL A 153 -21.83 -13.79 23.31
N PRO A 154 -22.40 -13.01 22.37
CA PRO A 154 -23.71 -12.40 22.56
C PRO A 154 -24.82 -13.43 22.77
N ALA A 155 -25.77 -13.12 23.65
CA ALA A 155 -26.96 -13.94 23.81
C ALA A 155 -27.81 -14.01 22.52
N ALA A 156 -27.74 -12.97 21.68
CA ALA A 156 -28.40 -12.96 20.37
C ALA A 156 -27.76 -13.97 19.41
N ALA A 157 -26.42 -14.05 19.35
CA ALA A 157 -25.71 -15.07 18.57
C ALA A 157 -26.11 -16.49 18.99
N ILE A 158 -26.16 -16.77 20.30
CA ILE A 158 -26.58 -18.10 20.78
C ILE A 158 -27.99 -18.44 20.29
N LYS A 159 -28.91 -17.47 20.28
CA LYS A 159 -30.29 -17.67 19.80
C LYS A 159 -30.40 -17.86 18.28
N SER A 160 -29.43 -17.37 17.51
CA SER A 160 -29.44 -17.49 16.05
C SER A 160 -28.85 -18.81 15.56
N ILE A 161 -28.15 -19.57 16.40
CA ILE A 161 -27.61 -20.89 16.06
C ILE A 161 -28.75 -21.91 15.96
N ASN A 162 -28.82 -22.62 14.83
CA ASN A 162 -29.80 -23.69 14.59
C ASN A 162 -29.46 -24.99 15.36
N ALA A 163 -29.55 -24.94 16.70
CA ALA A 163 -29.30 -26.07 17.59
C ALA A 163 -30.13 -25.97 18.89
N LEU A 164 -30.18 -27.04 19.68
CA LEU A 164 -30.78 -27.01 21.02
C LEU A 164 -30.05 -25.98 21.91
N PRO A 165 -30.75 -25.28 22.84
CA PRO A 165 -30.17 -24.15 23.58
C PRO A 165 -28.83 -24.41 24.27
N GLU A 166 -28.64 -25.58 24.89
CA GLU A 166 -27.39 -25.95 25.56
C GLU A 166 -26.25 -26.17 24.56
N VAL A 167 -26.55 -26.84 23.44
CA VAL A 167 -25.59 -27.09 22.35
C VAL A 167 -25.23 -25.77 21.66
N ALA A 168 -26.22 -24.93 21.35
CA ALA A 168 -26.03 -23.60 20.78
C ALA A 168 -25.13 -22.73 21.68
N ALA A 169 -25.36 -22.74 23.00
CA ALA A 169 -24.52 -22.01 23.94
C ALA A 169 -23.07 -22.52 23.93
N GLN A 170 -22.86 -23.83 23.83
CA GLN A 170 -21.52 -24.42 23.76
C GLN A 170 -20.82 -24.06 22.44
N LEU A 171 -21.49 -24.26 21.29
CA LEU A 171 -20.95 -23.94 19.97
C LEU A 171 -20.59 -22.45 19.84
N GLY A 172 -21.49 -21.57 20.30
CA GLY A 172 -21.25 -20.13 20.29
C GLY A 172 -20.06 -19.72 21.15
N LYS A 173 -19.91 -20.30 22.36
CA LYS A 173 -18.74 -20.08 23.21
C LYS A 173 -17.45 -20.57 22.57
N ASP A 174 -17.48 -21.76 21.97
CA ASP A 174 -16.31 -22.37 21.34
C ASP A 174 -15.82 -21.58 20.12
N LEU A 175 -16.73 -21.11 19.27
CA LEU A 175 -16.39 -20.23 18.16
C LEU A 175 -15.86 -18.89 18.66
N PHE A 176 -16.57 -18.23 19.58
CA PHE A 176 -16.20 -16.90 20.04
C PHE A 176 -14.85 -16.90 20.79
N ALA A 177 -14.54 -17.94 21.55
CA ALA A 177 -13.24 -18.11 22.22
C ALA A 177 -12.06 -18.21 21.24
N ARG A 178 -12.32 -18.60 19.98
CA ARG A 178 -11.32 -18.82 18.94
C ARG A 178 -11.33 -17.76 17.84
N ARG A 179 -12.17 -16.72 17.96
CA ARG A 179 -12.38 -15.74 16.88
C ARG A 179 -11.10 -15.04 16.40
N PHE A 180 -10.18 -14.72 17.31
CA PHE A 180 -8.88 -14.13 16.96
C PHE A 180 -8.01 -15.05 16.10
N ASP A 181 -8.22 -16.37 16.17
CA ASP A 181 -7.49 -17.31 15.33
C ASP A 181 -7.97 -17.28 13.86
N LEU A 182 -9.15 -16.70 13.58
CA LEU A 182 -9.72 -16.53 12.24
C LEU A 182 -9.23 -15.26 11.54
N MET A 183 -8.56 -14.34 12.27
CA MET A 183 -8.06 -13.09 11.70
C MET A 183 -7.10 -13.36 10.53
N GLY A 184 -7.43 -12.81 9.36
CA GLY A 184 -6.65 -12.96 8.12
C GLY A 184 -6.70 -14.35 7.48
N GLN A 185 -7.59 -15.25 7.95
CA GLN A 185 -7.64 -16.65 7.49
C GLN A 185 -8.67 -16.89 6.37
N TRP A 186 -9.59 -15.96 6.16
CA TRP A 186 -10.62 -16.07 5.15
C TRP A 186 -10.04 -15.94 3.74
N GLY A 187 -10.72 -16.58 2.79
CA GLY A 187 -10.29 -16.71 1.40
C GLY A 187 -10.63 -18.07 0.82
N PHE A 188 -10.13 -18.36 -0.38
CA PHE A 188 -10.51 -19.54 -1.15
C PHE A 188 -9.32 -20.42 -1.61
N LEU A 189 -8.12 -20.23 -1.03
CA LEU A 189 -6.96 -21.12 -1.21
C LEU A 189 -7.26 -22.59 -0.84
N ASP A 190 -8.22 -22.80 0.06
CA ASP A 190 -8.54 -24.10 0.64
C ASP A 190 -10.07 -24.28 0.82
N ASN A 191 -10.45 -25.26 1.65
CA ASN A 191 -11.85 -25.65 1.84
C ASN A 191 -12.49 -25.05 3.11
N LYS A 192 -11.89 -24.04 3.77
CA LYS A 192 -12.50 -23.41 4.96
C LYS A 192 -13.94 -22.95 4.69
N LEU A 193 -14.16 -22.31 3.53
CA LEU A 193 -15.44 -21.75 3.10
C LEU A 193 -16.13 -22.56 2.00
N VAL A 194 -15.72 -23.81 1.76
CA VAL A 194 -16.30 -24.69 0.73
C VAL A 194 -17.08 -25.81 1.39
N ASP A 195 -18.30 -26.06 0.94
CA ASP A 195 -19.12 -27.15 1.47
C ASP A 195 -18.46 -28.52 1.22
N GLY A 196 -18.57 -29.42 2.19
CA GLY A 196 -17.87 -30.70 2.21
C GLY A 196 -16.75 -30.81 3.26
N PRO A 197 -15.89 -31.84 3.15
CA PRO A 197 -14.91 -32.13 4.19
C PRO A 197 -13.78 -31.09 4.24
N LEU A 198 -13.38 -30.72 5.46
CA LEU A 198 -12.16 -29.94 5.75
C LEU A 198 -10.89 -30.81 5.53
N SER A 199 -10.63 -31.21 4.29
CA SER A 199 -9.49 -32.07 3.93
C SER A 199 -8.14 -31.35 4.05
N THR A 200 -8.12 -30.06 3.79
CA THR A 200 -6.92 -29.22 3.71
C THR A 200 -7.24 -27.82 4.21
N ILE A 201 -6.39 -27.30 5.08
CA ILE A 201 -6.42 -25.91 5.54
C ILE A 201 -5.04 -25.29 5.27
N VAL A 202 -5.02 -24.12 4.66
CA VAL A 202 -3.86 -23.27 4.44
C VAL A 202 -3.86 -22.22 5.55
N ASP A 203 -2.80 -22.15 6.35
CA ASP A 203 -2.63 -21.05 7.31
C ASP A 203 -2.05 -19.84 6.57
N LYS A 204 -2.76 -18.72 6.58
CA LYS A 204 -2.32 -17.45 5.94
C LYS A 204 -1.44 -16.61 6.88
N ARG A 205 -0.80 -17.22 7.89
CA ARG A 205 0.23 -16.60 8.74
C ARG A 205 1.62 -16.93 8.23
N TYR A 206 2.45 -15.91 8.17
CA TYR A 206 3.81 -16.01 7.68
C TYR A 206 4.81 -15.77 8.82
N TRP A 207 5.94 -16.46 8.75
CA TRP A 207 6.85 -16.63 9.89
C TRP A 207 8.29 -16.33 9.50
N GLU A 208 8.94 -15.46 10.25
CA GLU A 208 10.39 -15.29 10.18
C GLU A 208 11.11 -16.62 10.45
N LEU A 209 12.34 -16.75 9.94
CA LEU A 209 13.16 -17.96 10.09
C LEU A 209 13.47 -18.33 11.56
N LYS A 210 13.37 -17.36 12.49
CA LYS A 210 13.61 -17.61 13.92
C LYS A 210 12.53 -18.49 14.58
N TYR A 211 11.34 -18.59 13.98
CA TYR A 211 10.26 -19.42 14.50
C TYR A 211 10.38 -20.86 14.02
N GLY A 212 10.36 -21.79 14.97
CA GLY A 212 10.57 -23.21 14.70
C GLY A 212 9.34 -23.90 14.08
N PRO A 213 9.51 -25.12 13.54
CA PRO A 213 8.40 -25.93 13.01
C PRO A 213 7.31 -26.23 14.05
N GLU A 214 7.67 -26.29 15.34
CA GLU A 214 6.74 -26.53 16.42
C GLU A 214 5.75 -25.37 16.60
N ASP A 215 6.22 -24.12 16.56
CA ASP A 215 5.37 -22.93 16.65
C ASP A 215 4.36 -22.88 15.50
N ARG A 216 4.85 -23.17 14.28
CA ARG A 216 4.03 -23.21 13.05
C ARG A 216 2.97 -24.32 13.15
N THR A 217 3.34 -25.49 13.66
CA THR A 217 2.41 -26.62 13.83
C THR A 217 1.35 -26.32 14.89
N ALA A 218 1.75 -25.73 16.03
CA ALA A 218 0.83 -25.34 17.09
C ALA A 218 -0.16 -24.27 16.60
N GLN A 219 0.31 -23.29 15.83
CA GLN A 219 -0.56 -22.27 15.27
C GLN A 219 -1.50 -22.83 14.20
N HIS A 220 -1.01 -23.69 13.32
CA HIS A 220 -1.84 -24.39 12.35
C HIS A 220 -2.99 -25.16 13.04
N ALA A 221 -2.69 -25.86 14.14
CA ALA A 221 -3.70 -26.57 14.94
C ALA A 221 -4.75 -25.63 15.56
N LYS A 222 -4.36 -24.43 16.02
CA LYS A 222 -5.30 -23.40 16.50
C LYS A 222 -6.20 -22.90 15.39
N THR A 223 -5.63 -22.55 14.23
CA THR A 223 -6.38 -22.13 13.04
C THR A 223 -7.37 -23.22 12.62
N PHE A 224 -6.94 -24.48 12.57
CA PHE A 224 -7.80 -25.62 12.25
C PHE A 224 -8.95 -25.77 13.25
N ALA A 225 -8.67 -25.65 14.55
CA ALA A 225 -9.69 -25.70 15.60
C ALA A 225 -10.70 -24.54 15.49
N ALA A 226 -10.24 -23.34 15.14
CA ALA A 226 -11.10 -22.18 14.93
C ALA A 226 -12.03 -22.37 13.74
N VAL A 227 -11.51 -22.86 12.60
CA VAL A 227 -12.31 -23.18 11.42
C VAL A 227 -13.34 -24.28 11.73
N ARG A 228 -12.96 -25.33 12.47
CA ARG A 228 -13.93 -26.35 12.92
C ARG A 228 -15.05 -25.76 13.78
N ALA A 229 -14.72 -24.86 14.71
CA ALA A 229 -15.73 -24.22 15.55
C ALA A 229 -16.68 -23.35 14.70
N PHE A 230 -16.15 -22.65 13.70
CA PHE A 230 -16.95 -21.90 12.73
C PHE A 230 -17.89 -22.82 11.94
N ARG A 231 -17.36 -23.89 11.35
CA ARG A 231 -18.14 -24.87 10.59
C ARG A 231 -19.20 -25.57 11.45
N ALA A 232 -18.90 -25.88 12.70
CA ALA A 232 -19.86 -26.50 13.61
C ALA A 232 -21.09 -25.61 13.89
N VAL A 233 -20.93 -24.28 13.82
CA VAL A 233 -22.04 -23.33 13.92
C VAL A 233 -22.79 -23.23 12.59
N PHE A 234 -22.07 -22.95 11.51
CA PHE A 234 -22.69 -22.50 10.26
C PHE A 234 -23.08 -23.61 9.28
N ASP A 235 -22.58 -24.84 9.42
CA ASP A 235 -22.93 -25.97 8.52
C ASP A 235 -24.37 -26.45 8.74
N ALA A 236 -24.91 -26.23 9.95
CA ALA A 236 -26.24 -26.68 10.34
C ALA A 236 -27.37 -25.77 9.83
N GLN A 237 -27.04 -24.63 9.20
CA GLN A 237 -27.99 -23.64 8.75
C GLN A 237 -27.86 -23.38 7.24
N PRO A 238 -28.96 -23.13 6.52
CA PRO A 238 -28.90 -22.78 5.10
C PRO A 238 -28.37 -21.35 4.86
N GLU A 239 -28.56 -20.44 5.81
CA GLU A 239 -28.08 -19.06 5.75
C GLU A 239 -26.55 -19.01 5.69
N GLY A 240 -26.02 -18.09 4.89
CA GLY A 240 -24.59 -17.93 4.64
C GLY A 240 -24.05 -18.83 3.53
N TRP A 241 -24.67 -19.97 3.27
CA TRP A 241 -24.28 -20.87 2.19
C TRP A 241 -24.92 -20.50 0.85
N VAL A 242 -24.10 -20.51 -0.20
CA VAL A 242 -24.44 -20.07 -1.55
C VAL A 242 -24.01 -21.14 -2.55
N ASP A 243 -24.93 -21.57 -3.40
CA ASP A 243 -24.66 -22.54 -4.46
C ASP A 243 -23.91 -21.88 -5.62
N VAL A 244 -22.93 -22.59 -6.15
CA VAL A 244 -22.11 -22.18 -7.29
C VAL A 244 -22.66 -22.87 -8.54
N LEU A 245 -23.29 -22.11 -9.43
CA LEU A 245 -24.00 -22.60 -10.61
C LEU A 245 -23.29 -22.12 -11.88
N PRO A 246 -22.41 -22.95 -12.49
CA PRO A 246 -21.76 -22.59 -13.74
C PRO A 246 -22.79 -22.41 -14.85
N TYR A 247 -22.76 -21.26 -15.53
CA TYR A 247 -23.57 -21.03 -16.74
C TYR A 247 -22.79 -21.40 -18.01
N ASN A 248 -21.55 -20.93 -18.10
CA ASN A 248 -20.59 -21.29 -19.15
C ASN A 248 -19.16 -21.30 -18.55
N ASN A 249 -18.13 -21.38 -19.38
CA ASN A 249 -16.72 -21.40 -18.94
C ASN A 249 -16.15 -20.04 -18.51
N ARG A 250 -16.94 -18.97 -18.58
CA ARG A 250 -16.57 -17.58 -18.22
C ARG A 250 -17.54 -16.91 -17.26
N LEU A 251 -18.67 -17.54 -16.92
CA LEU A 251 -19.73 -16.96 -16.11
C LEU A 251 -20.33 -18.00 -15.16
N THR A 252 -20.46 -17.60 -13.90
CA THR A 252 -21.01 -18.42 -12.82
C THR A 252 -22.02 -17.60 -12.02
N ILE A 253 -23.13 -18.22 -11.66
CA ILE A 253 -24.16 -17.64 -10.80
C ILE A 253 -23.95 -18.17 -9.38
N LEU A 254 -24.09 -17.29 -8.42
CA LEU A 254 -24.06 -17.57 -6.99
C LEU A 254 -25.49 -17.48 -6.47
N ARG A 255 -26.08 -18.58 -5.99
CA ARG A 255 -27.49 -18.60 -5.54
C ARG A 255 -27.59 -18.87 -4.04
N ALA A 256 -28.15 -17.93 -3.29
CA ALA A 256 -28.44 -18.07 -1.87
C ALA A 256 -29.68 -18.94 -1.60
N HIS A 257 -29.89 -19.31 -0.34
CA HIS A 257 -30.98 -20.17 0.12
C HIS A 257 -32.39 -19.64 -0.18
N ASP A 258 -32.58 -18.32 -0.25
CA ASP A 258 -33.86 -17.65 -0.52
C ASP A 258 -34.12 -17.39 -2.02
N GLY A 259 -33.22 -17.87 -2.89
CA GLY A 259 -33.27 -17.64 -4.33
C GLY A 259 -32.69 -16.29 -4.77
N CYS A 260 -32.25 -15.43 -3.84
CA CYS A 260 -31.44 -14.29 -4.19
C CYS A 260 -30.11 -14.76 -4.81
N TRP A 261 -29.55 -13.97 -5.72
CA TRP A 261 -28.39 -14.40 -6.48
C TRP A 261 -27.42 -13.27 -6.81
N ASP A 262 -26.18 -13.64 -7.06
CA ASP A 262 -25.10 -12.78 -7.55
C ASP A 262 -24.41 -13.47 -8.73
N LEU A 263 -23.48 -12.80 -9.40
CA LEU A 263 -22.71 -13.41 -10.49
C LEU A 263 -21.22 -13.08 -10.40
N LEU A 264 -20.40 -14.00 -10.89
CA LEU A 264 -18.97 -13.83 -11.09
C LEU A 264 -18.62 -14.20 -12.52
N TRP A 265 -17.63 -13.51 -13.07
CA TRP A 265 -17.06 -13.83 -14.38
C TRP A 265 -15.57 -14.16 -14.26
N ARG A 266 -15.04 -14.82 -15.28
CA ARG A 266 -13.62 -15.12 -15.41
C ARG A 266 -12.82 -13.81 -15.51
N ASP A 267 -11.68 -13.76 -14.82
CA ASP A 267 -10.85 -12.55 -14.68
C ASP A 267 -11.55 -11.40 -13.94
N TYR A 268 -12.41 -11.71 -12.96
CA TYR A 268 -13.12 -10.69 -12.16
C TYR A 268 -12.16 -9.71 -11.50
N ARG A 269 -12.52 -8.42 -11.50
CA ARG A 269 -11.82 -7.36 -10.77
C ARG A 269 -12.81 -6.59 -9.91
N GLU A 270 -12.44 -6.34 -8.66
CA GLU A 270 -13.27 -5.61 -7.70
C GLU A 270 -13.12 -4.10 -7.83
N HIS A 271 -11.96 -3.65 -8.30
CA HIS A 271 -11.59 -2.24 -8.34
C HIS A 271 -11.32 -1.78 -9.76
N GLU A 272 -11.45 -0.48 -9.96
CA GLU A 272 -11.02 0.16 -11.20
C GLU A 272 -9.51 -0.09 -11.41
N PRO A 273 -9.04 -0.24 -12.66
CA PRO A 273 -7.62 -0.22 -12.93
C PRO A 273 -6.93 0.99 -12.28
N PRO A 274 -5.76 0.81 -11.65
CA PRO A 274 -4.98 1.93 -11.13
C PRO A 274 -4.73 2.96 -12.24
N LYS A 275 -5.10 4.22 -12.00
CA LYS A 275 -4.83 5.33 -12.90
C LYS A 275 -3.42 5.87 -12.63
N PRO A 276 -2.63 6.20 -13.67
CA PRO A 276 -1.35 6.89 -13.48
C PRO A 276 -1.49 8.16 -12.63
N ASP A 277 -2.60 8.90 -12.83
CA ASP A 277 -2.94 10.10 -12.04
C ASP A 277 -3.11 9.83 -10.55
N ASN A 278 -3.64 8.66 -10.15
CA ASN A 278 -3.81 8.34 -8.74
C ASN A 278 -2.46 8.18 -8.04
N LEU A 279 -1.45 7.66 -8.75
CA LEU A 279 -0.09 7.57 -8.22
C LEU A 279 0.55 8.95 -8.15
N ALA A 280 0.43 9.72 -9.24
CA ALA A 280 0.86 11.12 -9.33
C ALA A 280 0.32 11.93 -8.14
N ASP A 281 -1.00 11.90 -7.91
CA ASP A 281 -1.66 12.54 -6.78
C ASP A 281 -1.19 11.98 -5.43
N SER A 282 -0.99 10.66 -5.30
CA SER A 282 -0.50 10.06 -4.06
C SER A 282 0.89 10.57 -3.68
N TYR A 283 1.75 10.86 -4.67
CA TYR A 283 3.07 11.46 -4.47
C TYR A 283 3.05 12.99 -4.57
N LYS A 284 1.89 13.62 -4.80
CA LYS A 284 1.75 15.05 -5.05
C LYS A 284 2.60 15.54 -6.24
N LEU A 285 2.80 14.72 -7.26
CA LEU A 285 3.53 15.05 -8.49
C LEU A 285 2.55 15.07 -9.68
N ALA A 286 2.85 15.82 -10.74
CA ALA A 286 2.20 15.61 -12.03
C ALA A 286 2.89 14.43 -12.75
N ILE A 287 2.22 13.81 -13.73
CA ILE A 287 2.81 12.71 -14.52
C ILE A 287 4.15 13.12 -15.15
N ALA A 288 4.26 14.37 -15.63
CA ALA A 288 5.46 14.90 -16.25
C ALA A 288 6.67 15.03 -15.29
N ASP A 289 6.41 14.97 -13.98
CA ASP A 289 7.40 15.15 -12.91
C ASP A 289 7.65 13.85 -12.14
N LEU A 290 7.09 12.72 -12.59
CA LEU A 290 7.32 11.41 -12.00
C LEU A 290 8.55 10.74 -12.62
N PRO A 291 9.58 10.40 -11.82
CA PRO A 291 10.73 9.70 -12.34
C PRO A 291 10.36 8.26 -12.73
N SER A 292 11.12 7.70 -13.66
CA SER A 292 10.93 6.36 -14.22
C SER A 292 10.83 5.27 -13.13
N LYS A 293 11.54 5.44 -12.01
CA LYS A 293 11.46 4.53 -10.86
C LYS A 293 10.06 4.50 -10.25
N LEU A 294 9.41 5.65 -10.04
CA LEU A 294 8.04 5.72 -9.53
C LEU A 294 7.02 5.34 -10.61
N MET A 295 7.27 5.69 -11.86
CA MET A 295 6.42 5.26 -12.99
C MET A 295 6.39 3.74 -13.15
N SER A 296 7.54 3.07 -12.97
CA SER A 296 7.60 1.60 -13.02
C SER A 296 6.71 0.92 -11.98
N GLU A 297 6.47 1.56 -10.82
CA GLU A 297 5.54 1.05 -9.82
C GLU A 297 4.08 1.18 -10.28
N SER A 298 3.72 2.32 -10.88
CA SER A 298 2.39 2.51 -11.52
C SER A 298 2.17 1.46 -12.59
N ASP A 299 3.13 1.33 -13.51
CA ASP A 299 3.05 0.43 -14.65
C ASP A 299 2.97 -1.03 -14.18
N LEU A 300 3.73 -1.40 -13.16
CA LEU A 300 3.67 -2.71 -12.53
C LEU A 300 2.29 -2.99 -11.91
N ARG A 301 1.75 -2.07 -11.09
CA ARG A 301 0.41 -2.23 -10.50
C ARG A 301 -0.66 -2.37 -11.58
N ARG A 302 -0.56 -1.57 -12.64
CA ARG A 302 -1.49 -1.60 -13.77
C ARG A 302 -1.36 -2.89 -14.56
N ALA A 303 -0.14 -3.33 -14.86
CA ALA A 303 0.10 -4.57 -15.58
C ALA A 303 -0.33 -5.79 -14.74
N ILE A 304 -0.10 -5.82 -13.42
CA ILE A 304 -0.67 -6.85 -12.52
C ILE A 304 -2.20 -6.86 -12.60
N HIS A 305 -2.83 -5.68 -12.59
CA HIS A 305 -4.29 -5.56 -12.68
C HIS A 305 -4.83 -6.16 -13.99
N PHE A 306 -4.14 -5.92 -15.11
CA PHE A 306 -4.55 -6.39 -16.44
C PHE A 306 -4.05 -7.79 -16.82
N ARG A 307 -3.16 -8.42 -16.03
CA ARG A 307 -2.86 -9.85 -16.17
C ARG A 307 -4.16 -10.63 -16.13
N GLN A 308 -4.23 -11.72 -16.88
CA GLN A 308 -5.42 -12.56 -16.99
C GLN A 308 -5.01 -14.01 -16.76
N GLU A 309 -6.01 -14.84 -16.50
CA GLU A 309 -5.86 -16.29 -16.40
C GLU A 309 -4.93 -16.75 -15.27
N PHE A 310 -4.99 -16.06 -14.13
CA PHE A 310 -4.20 -16.38 -12.96
C PHE A 310 -5.02 -16.24 -11.67
N TRP A 311 -4.56 -16.91 -10.62
CA TRP A 311 -5.17 -16.86 -9.29
C TRP A 311 -4.41 -15.90 -8.39
N ASP A 312 -4.98 -14.70 -8.16
CA ASP A 312 -4.29 -13.62 -7.46
C ASP A 312 -3.99 -13.96 -6.01
N GLU A 313 -4.94 -14.59 -5.31
CA GLU A 313 -4.79 -14.99 -3.91
C GLU A 313 -3.64 -16.00 -3.72
N ASP A 314 -3.53 -16.98 -4.61
CA ASP A 314 -2.50 -18.02 -4.55
C ASP A 314 -1.11 -17.45 -4.85
N GLU A 315 -0.99 -16.58 -5.86
CA GLU A 315 0.25 -15.85 -6.12
C GLU A 315 0.62 -14.91 -4.96
N ALA A 316 -0.35 -14.22 -4.35
CA ALA A 316 -0.13 -13.39 -3.16
C ALA A 316 0.49 -14.20 -2.03
N HIS A 317 -0.12 -15.34 -1.75
CA HIS A 317 0.27 -16.21 -0.66
C HIS A 317 1.68 -16.78 -0.88
N LYS A 318 1.98 -17.25 -2.10
CA LYS A 318 3.30 -17.77 -2.45
C LYS A 318 4.39 -16.70 -2.41
N ALA A 319 4.10 -15.49 -2.89
CA ALA A 319 5.05 -14.39 -2.85
C ALA A 319 5.38 -13.98 -1.41
N GLU A 320 4.36 -13.89 -0.56
CA GLU A 320 4.51 -13.57 0.85
C GLU A 320 5.28 -14.67 1.59
N GLN A 321 4.95 -15.95 1.37
CA GLN A 321 5.71 -17.07 1.93
C GLN A 321 7.18 -17.04 1.48
N ALA A 322 7.45 -16.81 0.19
CA ALA A 322 8.81 -16.71 -0.34
C ALA A 322 9.61 -15.53 0.27
N PHE A 323 8.95 -14.41 0.60
CA PHE A 323 9.60 -13.31 1.33
C PHE A 323 10.17 -13.76 2.68
N TYR A 324 9.39 -14.48 3.48
CA TYR A 324 9.84 -14.95 4.78
C TYR A 324 10.80 -16.14 4.69
N ASP A 325 10.62 -17.03 3.70
CA ASP A 325 11.54 -18.16 3.48
C ASP A 325 12.95 -17.68 3.09
N ARG A 326 13.07 -16.50 2.48
CA ARG A 326 14.36 -15.82 2.21
C ARG A 326 14.98 -15.16 3.44
N GLY A 327 14.31 -15.20 4.60
CA GLY A 327 14.78 -14.56 5.82
C GLY A 327 14.28 -13.12 6.02
N GLY A 328 13.29 -12.68 5.24
CA GLY A 328 12.64 -11.38 5.45
C GLY A 328 12.06 -11.27 6.86
N SER A 329 12.28 -10.14 7.51
CA SER A 329 11.76 -9.84 8.85
C SER A 329 10.41 -9.11 8.81
N MET A 330 9.68 -9.11 9.92
CA MET A 330 8.44 -8.33 10.07
C MET A 330 8.70 -6.84 9.90
N MET A 331 9.83 -6.33 10.39
CA MET A 331 10.23 -4.93 10.21
C MET A 331 10.43 -4.59 8.73
N GLU A 332 11.16 -5.43 8.00
CA GLU A 332 11.33 -5.25 6.55
C GLU A 332 10.01 -5.38 5.79
N ARG A 333 9.12 -6.28 6.24
CA ARG A 333 7.81 -6.44 5.64
C ARG A 333 6.93 -5.20 5.78
N GLN A 334 7.04 -4.47 6.90
CA GLN A 334 6.35 -3.20 7.13
C GLN A 334 6.85 -2.09 6.19
N LEU A 335 8.10 -2.17 5.77
CA LEU A 335 8.73 -1.21 4.85
C LEU A 335 8.59 -1.62 3.37
N THR A 336 8.28 -2.88 3.08
CA THR A 336 8.16 -3.42 1.72
C THR A 336 6.70 -3.50 1.32
N THR A 337 6.33 -2.88 0.19
CA THR A 337 4.95 -2.95 -0.29
C THR A 337 4.60 -4.37 -0.75
N SER A 338 3.32 -4.76 -0.65
CA SER A 338 2.86 -6.06 -1.18
C SER A 338 3.10 -6.20 -2.69
N VAL A 339 3.16 -5.08 -3.42
CA VAL A 339 3.46 -5.04 -4.85
C VAL A 339 4.93 -5.42 -5.10
N ASP A 340 5.86 -4.90 -4.30
CA ASP A 340 7.29 -5.23 -4.41
C ASP A 340 7.56 -6.68 -4.04
N VAL A 341 6.95 -7.17 -2.94
CA VAL A 341 7.03 -8.59 -2.55
C VAL A 341 6.59 -9.48 -3.71
N ARG A 342 5.45 -9.15 -4.32
CA ARG A 342 4.90 -9.90 -5.45
C ARG A 342 5.76 -9.79 -6.69
N HIS A 343 6.27 -8.61 -7.02
CA HIS A 343 7.13 -8.41 -8.19
C HIS A 343 8.43 -9.21 -8.08
N THR A 344 9.13 -9.15 -6.95
CA THR A 344 10.35 -9.94 -6.74
C THR A 344 10.06 -11.42 -6.97
N TRP A 345 8.99 -11.96 -6.38
CA TRP A 345 8.61 -13.36 -6.58
C TRP A 345 8.27 -13.68 -8.05
N LEU A 346 7.47 -12.84 -8.73
CA LEU A 346 7.12 -13.03 -10.14
C LEU A 346 8.35 -13.01 -11.07
N THR A 347 9.33 -12.15 -10.77
CA THR A 347 10.60 -12.12 -11.49
C THR A 347 11.41 -13.40 -11.28
N GLU A 348 11.48 -13.91 -10.06
CA GLU A 348 12.16 -15.19 -9.77
C GLU A 348 11.48 -16.38 -10.46
N GLN A 349 10.15 -16.35 -10.59
CA GLN A 349 9.40 -17.36 -11.34
C GLN A 349 9.57 -17.23 -12.87
N GLY A 350 10.26 -16.19 -13.36
CA GLY A 350 10.39 -15.91 -14.80
C GLY A 350 9.09 -15.46 -15.46
N ILE A 351 8.05 -15.15 -14.67
CA ILE A 351 6.75 -14.69 -15.16
C ILE A 351 6.84 -13.23 -15.63
N TRP A 352 7.62 -12.43 -14.92
CA TRP A 352 7.91 -11.05 -15.30
C TRP A 352 9.41 -10.89 -15.58
N PRO A 353 9.81 -10.41 -16.77
CA PRO A 353 11.20 -10.04 -16.97
C PRO A 353 11.56 -8.92 -15.97
N SER A 354 12.75 -8.96 -15.37
CA SER A 354 13.27 -7.74 -14.73
C SER A 354 13.17 -6.61 -15.75
N PRO A 355 12.50 -5.48 -15.47
CA PRO A 355 12.42 -4.42 -16.46
C PRO A 355 13.85 -4.06 -16.88
N GLU A 356 14.17 -4.25 -18.17
CA GLU A 356 15.41 -3.76 -18.76
C GLU A 356 15.36 -2.25 -18.65
N ARG A 357 15.93 -1.71 -17.58
CA ARG A 357 16.11 -0.28 -17.45
C ARG A 357 17.27 0.10 -18.34
N ALA A 358 17.15 1.21 -19.05
CA ALA A 358 18.29 1.84 -19.72
C ALA A 358 19.36 2.08 -18.65
N LYS A 359 20.41 1.27 -18.69
CA LYS A 359 21.58 1.44 -17.86
C LYS A 359 22.53 2.38 -18.57
N TRP A 360 23.25 3.17 -17.80
CA TRP A 360 24.22 4.09 -18.37
C TRP A 360 25.43 3.31 -18.91
N ALA A 361 25.66 3.45 -20.21
CA ALA A 361 26.79 2.85 -20.93
C ALA A 361 27.85 3.90 -21.35
N GLY A 362 27.67 5.16 -20.97
CA GLY A 362 28.59 6.27 -21.29
C GLY A 362 29.69 6.48 -20.24
N PRO A 363 30.59 7.46 -20.45
CA PRO A 363 31.51 7.90 -19.40
C PRO A 363 30.71 8.46 -18.21
N LEU A 364 31.25 8.34 -17.00
CA LEU A 364 30.59 8.83 -15.79
C LEU A 364 30.27 10.34 -15.93
N PRO A 365 29.00 10.78 -15.78
CA PRO A 365 28.67 12.18 -15.90
C PRO A 365 29.41 13.03 -14.86
N ASN A 366 29.69 14.30 -15.18
CA ASN A 366 30.33 15.20 -14.23
C ASN A 366 29.52 15.32 -12.93
N GLY A 367 30.23 15.31 -11.80
CA GLY A 367 29.63 15.34 -10.47
C GLY A 367 29.02 14.00 -10.03
N PHE A 368 29.28 12.89 -10.74
CA PHE A 368 28.97 11.54 -10.26
C PHE A 368 30.24 10.81 -9.84
N HIS A 369 30.10 9.97 -8.82
CA HIS A 369 31.14 9.13 -8.26
C HIS A 369 30.73 7.67 -8.30
N LEU A 370 31.70 6.79 -8.57
CA LEU A 370 31.47 5.36 -8.60
C LEU A 370 31.59 4.78 -7.19
N VAL A 371 30.54 4.15 -6.69
CA VAL A 371 30.46 3.60 -5.33
C VAL A 371 30.00 2.15 -5.38
N GLU A 372 30.63 1.29 -4.58
CA GLU A 372 30.30 -0.14 -4.53
C GLU A 372 29.57 -0.48 -3.23
N ILE A 373 28.34 -0.97 -3.36
CA ILE A 373 27.48 -1.34 -2.22
C ILE A 373 26.98 -2.77 -2.42
N GLY A 374 27.39 -3.67 -1.53
CA GLY A 374 26.94 -5.07 -1.56
C GLY A 374 27.26 -5.77 -2.90
N GLY A 375 28.40 -5.46 -3.51
CA GLY A 375 28.83 -6.00 -4.81
C GLY A 375 28.13 -5.39 -6.04
N ARG A 376 27.28 -4.39 -5.84
CA ARG A 376 26.69 -3.59 -6.92
C ARG A 376 27.45 -2.29 -7.07
N LYS A 377 27.83 -1.95 -8.29
CA LYS A 377 28.38 -0.62 -8.60
C LYS A 377 27.24 0.34 -8.90
N LEU A 378 27.29 1.52 -8.29
CA LEU A 378 26.33 2.61 -8.44
C LEU A 378 27.09 3.89 -8.80
N ALA A 379 26.51 4.71 -9.67
CA ALA A 379 26.99 6.07 -9.89
C ALA A 379 26.12 7.02 -9.04
N ILE A 380 26.74 7.75 -8.12
CA ILE A 380 26.05 8.62 -7.15
C ILE A 380 26.52 10.05 -7.34
N SER A 381 25.59 11.00 -7.43
CA SER A 381 25.94 12.41 -7.61
C SER A 381 26.55 13.04 -6.35
N ASP A 382 27.21 14.17 -6.54
CA ASP A 382 27.40 15.19 -5.50
C ASP A 382 26.04 15.63 -4.92
N LEU A 383 26.06 16.30 -3.75
CA LEU A 383 24.84 16.95 -3.26
C LEU A 383 24.35 17.91 -4.33
N ILE A 384 23.05 17.86 -4.62
CA ILE A 384 22.49 18.76 -5.63
C ILE A 384 22.62 20.20 -5.14
N ASP A 385 23.25 21.03 -5.95
CA ASP A 385 23.44 22.44 -5.65
C ASP A 385 22.20 23.28 -6.02
N LEU A 386 22.17 24.49 -5.48
CA LEU A 386 21.06 25.41 -5.65
C LEU A 386 20.93 25.91 -7.10
N ALA A 387 22.05 26.10 -7.80
CA ALA A 387 22.07 26.49 -9.21
C ALA A 387 21.37 25.47 -10.11
N SER A 388 21.73 24.19 -9.99
CA SER A 388 21.15 23.12 -10.80
C SER A 388 19.69 22.90 -10.47
N PHE A 389 19.30 23.04 -9.20
CA PHE A 389 17.90 22.98 -8.82
C PHE A 389 17.09 24.15 -9.39
N ARG A 390 17.61 25.39 -9.35
CA ARG A 390 16.98 26.56 -9.98
C ARG A 390 16.79 26.38 -11.49
N GLN A 391 17.82 25.85 -12.16
CA GLN A 391 17.73 25.52 -13.58
C GLN A 391 16.57 24.55 -13.88
N MET A 392 16.41 23.49 -13.08
CA MET A 392 15.29 22.56 -13.23
C MET A 392 13.95 23.28 -13.11
N LEU A 393 13.80 24.20 -12.15
CA LEU A 393 12.55 24.94 -11.95
C LEU A 393 12.20 25.81 -13.16
N GLU A 394 13.18 26.53 -13.70
CA GLU A 394 13.02 27.41 -14.86
C GLU A 394 12.68 26.62 -16.12
N GLU A 395 13.38 25.50 -16.38
CA GLU A 395 13.16 24.70 -17.59
C GLU A 395 11.84 23.94 -17.57
N THR A 396 11.39 23.51 -16.39
CA THR A 396 10.24 22.62 -16.30
C THR A 396 8.95 23.35 -16.00
N GLY A 397 8.97 24.53 -15.35
CA GLY A 397 7.75 25.15 -14.81
C GLY A 397 7.07 24.30 -13.73
N PHE A 398 7.86 23.53 -12.97
CA PHE A 398 7.37 22.62 -11.94
C PHE A 398 6.59 23.34 -10.83
N HIS A 399 7.06 24.51 -10.40
CA HIS A 399 6.40 25.28 -9.35
C HIS A 399 5.02 25.77 -9.75
N GLU A 400 4.86 26.23 -11.00
CA GLU A 400 3.58 26.66 -11.52
C GLU A 400 2.58 25.50 -11.57
N ARG A 401 3.05 24.29 -11.93
CA ARG A 401 2.22 23.07 -11.89
C ARG A 401 1.80 22.68 -10.48
N GLN A 402 2.68 22.86 -9.49
CA GLN A 402 2.36 22.55 -8.09
C GLN A 402 1.29 23.48 -7.50
N GLY A 403 1.30 24.77 -7.89
CA GLY A 403 0.31 25.74 -7.42
C GLY A 403 0.22 25.78 -5.89
N GLU A 404 -0.97 25.57 -5.34
CA GLU A 404 -1.20 25.54 -3.88
C GLU A 404 -0.57 24.33 -3.16
N ARG A 405 -0.18 23.28 -3.89
CA ARG A 405 0.49 22.10 -3.31
C ARG A 405 1.99 22.33 -3.06
N ARG A 406 2.55 23.42 -3.60
CA ARG A 406 3.96 23.77 -3.51
C ARG A 406 4.41 23.91 -2.06
N GLU A 407 5.43 23.16 -1.68
CA GLU A 407 6.10 23.35 -0.40
C GLU A 407 7.09 24.53 -0.50
N PRO A 408 7.23 25.37 0.54
CA PRO A 408 7.99 26.62 0.47
C PRO A 408 9.51 26.38 0.55
N TRP A 409 10.08 25.71 -0.44
CA TRP A 409 11.51 25.39 -0.53
C TRP A 409 12.41 26.65 -0.44
N ASP A 410 11.91 27.81 -0.89
CA ASP A 410 12.62 29.10 -0.86
C ASP A 410 13.12 29.42 0.57
N ARG A 411 12.34 29.07 1.60
CA ARG A 411 12.67 29.34 3.01
C ARG A 411 13.90 28.59 3.50
N ALA A 412 14.20 27.43 2.89
CA ALA A 412 15.37 26.61 3.20
C ALA A 412 16.60 27.00 2.38
N ASN A 413 16.47 27.93 1.42
CA ASN A 413 17.54 28.29 0.49
C ASN A 413 17.78 29.80 0.38
N GLU A 414 17.00 30.62 1.09
CA GLU A 414 17.13 32.07 1.05
C GLU A 414 18.49 32.53 1.59
N GLY A 415 19.16 33.40 0.83
CA GLY A 415 20.49 33.90 1.15
C GLY A 415 21.64 32.90 0.93
N ALA A 416 21.36 31.67 0.49
CA ALA A 416 22.40 30.70 0.13
C ALA A 416 23.00 30.99 -1.26
N SER A 417 24.28 30.67 -1.42
CA SER A 417 24.99 30.75 -2.71
C SER A 417 24.54 29.63 -3.65
N ASP A 418 24.82 29.82 -4.95
CA ASP A 418 24.42 28.87 -6.00
C ASP A 418 25.09 27.49 -5.88
N ASP A 419 26.29 27.43 -5.31
CA ASP A 419 27.06 26.22 -5.04
C ASP A 419 26.66 25.52 -3.73
N ALA A 420 25.78 26.12 -2.94
CA ALA A 420 25.34 25.52 -1.69
C ALA A 420 24.38 24.34 -1.94
N PRO A 421 24.42 23.28 -1.12
CA PRO A 421 23.47 22.18 -1.20
C PRO A 421 22.03 22.65 -1.03
N VAL A 422 21.16 22.24 -1.95
CA VAL A 422 19.74 22.61 -1.91
C VAL A 422 19.03 21.91 -0.75
N GLY A 423 18.22 22.66 0.00
CA GLY A 423 17.21 22.11 0.90
C GLY A 423 15.88 21.99 0.15
N ALA A 424 15.35 20.78 -0.01
CA ALA A 424 14.14 20.55 -0.80
C ALA A 424 13.18 19.59 -0.09
N SER A 425 11.93 19.53 -0.53
CA SER A 425 11.01 18.45 -0.10
C SER A 425 11.33 17.15 -0.84
N TRP A 426 10.79 16.03 -0.34
CA TRP A 426 10.90 14.75 -1.06
C TRP A 426 10.27 14.83 -2.46
N VAL A 427 9.18 15.58 -2.59
CA VAL A 427 8.47 15.79 -3.87
C VAL A 427 9.37 16.53 -4.85
N ASP A 428 10.06 17.58 -4.39
CA ASP A 428 11.02 18.36 -5.17
C ASP A 428 12.19 17.49 -5.64
N ALA A 429 12.73 16.64 -4.76
CA ALA A 429 13.84 15.74 -5.07
C ALA A 429 13.47 14.70 -6.15
N GLN A 430 12.24 14.17 -6.11
CA GLN A 430 11.75 13.25 -7.14
C GLN A 430 11.48 13.95 -8.47
N ALA A 431 10.95 15.17 -8.45
CA ALA A 431 10.78 16.00 -9.66
C ALA A 431 12.14 16.32 -10.32
N TYR A 432 13.15 16.60 -9.50
CA TYR A 432 14.52 16.78 -9.97
C TYR A 432 15.07 15.52 -10.63
N CYS A 433 14.83 14.33 -10.05
CA CYS A 433 15.18 13.06 -10.69
C CYS A 433 14.55 12.97 -12.08
N ALA A 434 13.24 13.19 -12.21
CA ALA A 434 12.51 13.10 -13.48
C ALA A 434 13.02 14.09 -14.55
N TRP A 435 13.38 15.31 -14.15
CA TRP A 435 14.02 16.27 -15.05
C TRP A 435 15.39 15.78 -15.51
N ARG A 436 16.24 15.33 -14.58
CA ARG A 436 17.61 14.90 -14.90
C ARG A 436 17.64 13.59 -15.69
N GLU A 437 16.69 12.69 -15.49
CA GLU A 437 16.50 11.49 -16.30
C GLU A 437 16.28 11.83 -17.78
N ARG A 438 15.48 12.86 -18.08
CA ARG A 438 15.24 13.31 -19.46
C ARG A 438 16.49 13.86 -20.14
N GLN A 439 17.39 14.46 -19.37
CA GLN A 439 18.66 14.98 -19.87
C GLN A 439 19.68 13.87 -20.13
N LEU A 440 19.73 12.86 -19.25
CA LEU A 440 20.72 11.77 -19.33
C LEU A 440 20.21 10.55 -20.09
N GLY A 441 18.90 10.41 -20.32
CA GLY A 441 18.31 9.24 -20.98
C GLY A 441 18.40 7.94 -20.18
N VAL A 442 18.53 8.02 -18.86
CA VAL A 442 18.68 6.87 -17.94
C VAL A 442 17.82 7.03 -16.70
N SER A 443 17.54 5.91 -16.03
CA SER A 443 16.76 5.88 -14.78
C SER A 443 17.57 6.48 -13.63
N LEU A 444 16.98 7.45 -12.93
CA LEU A 444 17.52 8.06 -11.73
C LEU A 444 16.54 7.89 -10.56
N ARG A 445 17.10 7.86 -9.37
CA ARG A 445 16.36 7.74 -8.12
C ARG A 445 17.17 8.36 -7.00
N LEU A 446 16.59 8.46 -5.81
CA LEU A 446 17.35 8.75 -4.61
C LEU A 446 18.07 7.49 -4.11
N LEU A 447 19.04 7.68 -3.20
CA LEU A 447 19.60 6.56 -2.43
C LEU A 447 18.52 5.95 -1.55
N THR A 448 18.51 4.62 -1.42
CA THR A 448 17.71 3.96 -0.39
C THR A 448 18.35 4.18 0.98
N GLN A 449 17.56 4.05 2.05
CA GLN A 449 18.08 4.11 3.42
C GLN A 449 19.24 3.13 3.64
N LYS A 450 19.10 1.89 3.15
CA LYS A 450 20.13 0.85 3.26
C LYS A 450 21.41 1.23 2.51
N GLU A 451 21.31 1.82 1.31
CA GLU A 451 22.47 2.29 0.56
C GLU A 451 23.16 3.46 1.26
N LEU A 452 22.42 4.46 1.74
CA LEU A 452 22.98 5.57 2.52
C LEU A 452 23.74 5.07 3.75
N ARG A 453 23.18 4.09 4.48
CA ARG A 453 23.85 3.48 5.65
C ARG A 453 25.08 2.67 5.30
N ALA A 454 25.10 2.02 4.15
CA ALA A 454 26.27 1.30 3.69
C ALA A 454 27.43 2.24 3.31
N ILE A 455 27.12 3.44 2.81
CA ILE A 455 28.13 4.47 2.48
C ILE A 455 28.57 5.22 3.74
N ARG A 456 27.59 5.74 4.49
CA ARG A 456 27.75 6.56 5.70
C ARG A 456 27.07 5.89 6.89
N PRO A 457 27.81 5.07 7.66
CA PRO A 457 27.30 4.45 8.88
C PRO A 457 26.83 5.49 9.91
N ALA A 458 26.03 5.05 10.88
CA ALA A 458 25.69 5.88 12.03
C ALA A 458 26.95 6.34 12.77
N TYR A 459 26.91 7.53 13.38
CA TYR A 459 28.05 8.08 14.13
C TYR A 459 28.54 7.11 15.21
N SER A 460 27.62 6.47 15.94
CA SER A 460 27.92 5.42 16.91
C SER A 460 26.73 4.48 17.14
N LYS A 461 26.94 3.38 17.88
CA LYS A 461 25.90 2.42 18.24
C LYS A 461 24.73 3.05 19.00
N HIS A 462 24.99 4.13 19.75
CA HIS A 462 23.96 4.89 20.44
C HIS A 462 22.99 5.52 19.43
N TYR A 463 23.51 6.22 18.41
CA TYR A 463 22.69 6.84 17.36
C TYR A 463 21.99 5.82 16.47
N GLU A 464 22.66 4.70 16.19
CA GLU A 464 22.03 3.56 15.52
C GLU A 464 20.81 3.04 16.31
N SER A 465 20.90 2.97 17.64
CA SER A 465 19.77 2.55 18.49
C SER A 465 18.61 3.55 18.54
N MET A 466 18.82 4.80 18.13
CA MET A 466 17.78 5.83 18.06
C MET A 466 17.08 5.89 16.69
N ALA A 467 17.51 5.09 15.72
CA ALA A 467 16.85 4.99 14.43
C ALA A 467 15.36 4.65 14.61
N PHE A 468 14.49 5.32 13.86
CA PHE A 468 13.03 5.16 13.91
C PHE A 468 12.36 5.50 15.25
N GLY A 469 13.11 5.95 16.25
CA GLY A 469 12.56 6.59 17.46
C GLY A 469 12.02 7.98 17.15
N ASP A 470 11.39 8.62 18.14
CA ASP A 470 10.90 9.99 18.02
C ASP A 470 12.00 10.91 17.50
N PHE A 471 11.66 11.75 16.53
CA PHE A 471 12.62 12.65 15.91
C PHE A 471 13.25 13.50 17.03
N PRO A 472 14.59 13.57 17.16
CA PRO A 472 15.24 14.15 18.33
C PRO A 472 14.85 15.61 18.60
N TRP A 473 14.30 16.28 17.58
CA TRP A 473 13.86 17.66 17.70
C TRP A 473 12.53 17.87 18.43
N GLU A 474 11.73 16.82 18.67
CA GLU A 474 10.44 16.95 19.37
C GLU A 474 10.59 17.43 20.82
N ASN A 475 11.78 17.25 21.39
CA ASN A 475 12.16 17.78 22.70
C ASN A 475 13.12 18.98 22.65
N TRP A 476 13.65 19.35 21.48
CA TRP A 476 14.66 20.40 21.28
C TRP A 476 14.68 20.85 19.80
N PRO A 477 14.25 22.07 19.44
CA PRO A 477 14.69 23.32 20.01
C PRO A 477 13.54 23.93 20.84
N PRO A 478 13.77 25.07 21.51
CA PRO A 478 12.74 25.80 22.25
C PRO A 478 11.41 25.87 21.49
N ARG A 479 10.31 25.47 22.14
CA ARG A 479 8.97 25.83 21.65
C ARG A 479 8.88 27.37 21.64
N PRO A 480 8.42 28.00 20.55
CA PRO A 480 8.21 29.44 20.54
C PRO A 480 7.20 29.83 21.64
N LEU A 481 7.51 30.88 22.40
CA LEU A 481 6.55 31.51 23.32
C LEU A 481 5.51 32.30 22.52
N VAL A 482 4.23 32.00 22.75
CA VAL A 482 3.09 32.77 22.21
C VAL A 482 3.07 34.15 22.88
N GLU A 483 2.97 35.23 22.10
CA GLU A 483 2.60 36.55 22.63
C GLU A 483 1.15 36.48 23.14
N ALA A 484 0.93 36.72 24.44
CA ALA A 484 -0.42 36.79 24.98
C ALA A 484 -1.10 38.08 24.50
N CYS A 485 -1.91 37.99 23.45
CA CYS A 485 -2.90 39.01 23.11
C CYS A 485 -4.27 38.33 22.89
N GLU A 486 -5.35 39.03 23.24
CA GLU A 486 -6.73 38.50 23.31
C GLU A 486 -7.32 38.03 21.96
N GLN A 487 -6.56 38.07 20.86
CA GLN A 487 -7.02 37.74 19.50
C GLN A 487 -6.11 36.72 18.77
N ALA A 488 -5.24 36.00 19.47
CA ALA A 488 -4.18 35.18 18.87
C ALA A 488 -4.70 34.09 17.90
N ILE A 489 -4.53 34.35 16.59
CA ILE A 489 -4.50 33.33 15.54
C ILE A 489 -3.20 32.54 15.72
N ARG A 490 -3.28 31.21 15.68
CA ARG A 490 -2.11 30.31 15.71
C ARG A 490 -1.20 30.63 14.50
N GLN A 491 -0.08 31.31 14.73
CA GLN A 491 0.96 31.54 13.71
C GLN A 491 2.11 30.56 13.96
N ASP A 492 2.31 29.64 13.01
CA ASP A 492 3.49 28.78 12.99
C ASP A 492 4.71 29.62 12.60
N VAL A 493 5.74 29.65 13.44
CA VAL A 493 6.99 30.41 13.21
C VAL A 493 8.09 29.45 12.76
N PRO A 494 8.88 29.79 11.72
CA PRO A 494 10.03 29.00 11.30
C PRO A 494 11.03 28.76 12.44
N SER A 495 11.59 27.54 12.53
CA SER A 495 12.58 27.19 13.55
C SER A 495 13.94 27.85 13.27
N ALA A 496 14.43 28.58 14.26
CA ALA A 496 15.74 29.23 14.31
C ALA A 496 16.83 28.20 14.59
N VAL A 497 17.47 27.68 13.54
CA VAL A 497 18.71 26.92 13.68
C VAL A 497 19.67 27.48 12.63
N LYS A 498 20.87 27.89 13.05
CA LYS A 498 21.99 27.99 12.11
C LYS A 498 22.37 26.56 11.79
N TRP A 499 22.04 26.12 10.58
CA TRP A 499 22.22 24.72 10.20
C TRP A 499 23.70 24.47 9.95
N SER A 500 24.21 23.30 10.35
CA SER A 500 25.63 22.86 10.28
C SER A 500 26.54 23.14 11.48
N GLU A 501 25.99 23.48 12.66
CA GLU A 501 26.82 23.46 13.87
C GLU A 501 27.24 22.01 14.21
N PRO A 502 28.53 21.72 14.47
CA PRO A 502 29.07 20.38 14.74
C PRO A 502 28.69 19.85 16.13
N ARG A 503 27.53 20.25 16.69
CA ARG A 503 27.18 19.95 18.07
C ARG A 503 27.18 18.44 18.31
N PHE A 504 27.83 18.10 19.43
CA PHE A 504 27.88 16.82 20.14
C PHE A 504 28.99 15.87 19.69
N LEU A 505 30.12 15.97 20.41
CA LEU A 505 30.98 14.81 20.71
C LEU A 505 30.14 13.75 21.45
N GLU A 506 30.54 12.48 21.39
CA GLU A 506 30.03 11.41 22.28
C GLU A 506 29.75 11.98 23.68
N PRO A 507 28.61 11.71 24.32
CA PRO A 507 28.32 12.21 25.65
C PRO A 507 29.45 11.78 26.60
N ASN A 508 30.34 12.72 26.94
CA ASN A 508 31.36 12.52 27.95
C ASN A 508 30.65 12.45 29.33
N PRO A 509 31.18 11.77 30.35
CA PRO A 509 30.50 11.58 31.64
C PRO A 509 30.05 12.87 32.34
N ASP A 510 30.63 14.01 31.96
CA ASP A 510 30.35 15.34 32.51
C ASP A 510 29.29 16.14 31.71
N VAL A 511 28.81 15.62 30.57
CA VAL A 511 27.67 16.18 29.83
C VAL A 511 26.42 15.44 30.29
N ALA A 512 25.42 16.16 30.81
CA ALA A 512 24.17 15.56 31.29
C ALA A 512 23.61 14.58 30.25
N GLU A 513 23.37 13.33 30.64
CA GLU A 513 22.75 12.30 29.80
C GLU A 513 21.46 12.85 29.19
N PHE A 514 21.46 13.03 27.87
CA PHE A 514 20.28 13.45 27.10
C PHE A 514 20.13 12.56 25.86
N PRO A 515 18.93 12.00 25.61
CA PRO A 515 17.92 11.54 26.56
C PRO A 515 18.24 10.14 27.08
N HIS A 516 17.60 9.75 28.20
CA HIS A 516 17.68 8.38 28.74
C HIS A 516 17.27 7.36 27.66
N PRO A 517 17.99 6.23 27.49
CA PRO A 517 17.84 5.30 26.36
C PRO A 517 16.47 4.58 26.25
N SER A 518 15.51 4.90 27.11
CA SER A 518 14.18 4.30 27.13
C SER A 518 13.09 5.12 26.43
N GLY A 519 13.39 6.32 25.90
CA GLY A 519 12.39 7.14 25.19
C GLY A 519 11.16 7.52 26.03
N ILE A 520 11.28 7.53 27.37
CA ILE A 520 10.13 7.79 28.24
C ILE A 520 9.96 9.30 28.40
N ASP A 521 8.80 9.75 27.92
CA ASP A 521 8.11 11.02 28.17
C ASP A 521 8.53 11.67 29.49
N VAL A 522 9.44 12.65 29.41
CA VAL A 522 9.75 13.49 30.55
C VAL A 522 8.62 14.50 30.66
N SER A 523 7.53 14.08 31.31
CA SER A 523 6.51 15.03 31.75
C SER A 523 7.20 16.20 32.46
N SER A 524 6.79 17.41 32.13
CA SER A 524 7.37 18.71 32.52
C SER A 524 7.54 18.96 34.03
N SER A 525 7.21 17.98 34.88
CA SER A 525 7.11 18.10 36.33
C SER A 525 8.30 17.52 37.12
N LYS A 526 9.27 16.82 36.49
CA LYS A 526 10.33 16.10 37.22
C LYS A 526 11.78 16.46 36.88
N ALA A 527 12.01 17.48 36.08
CA ALA A 527 13.37 17.88 35.78
C ALA A 527 13.91 18.75 36.93
N ILE A 528 14.66 18.14 37.84
CA ILE A 528 15.24 18.77 39.05
C ILE A 528 16.27 19.88 38.70
N ASN A 529 16.71 19.97 37.43
CA ASN A 529 17.44 21.11 36.86
C ASN A 529 16.94 21.50 35.44
N GLY A 530 15.68 21.21 35.11
CA GLY A 530 15.16 21.23 33.72
C GLY A 530 14.78 22.57 33.15
N GLY A 531 15.77 23.37 32.77
CA GLY A 531 15.56 24.49 31.88
C GLY A 531 15.25 24.02 30.45
N VAL A 532 13.97 23.90 30.09
CA VAL A 532 13.56 24.14 28.70
C VAL A 532 13.92 25.60 28.44
N ARG A 533 14.97 25.87 27.67
CA ARG A 533 15.24 27.24 27.19
C ARG A 533 14.00 27.67 26.42
N LYS A 534 13.32 28.72 26.88
CA LYS A 534 12.20 29.34 26.17
C LYS A 534 12.77 30.55 25.44
N ILE A 535 12.57 30.65 24.13
CA ILE A 535 13.03 31.78 23.29
C ILE A 535 11.79 32.49 22.74
N TRP A 536 11.82 33.83 22.65
CA TRP A 536 10.72 34.62 22.12
C TRP A 536 10.69 34.55 20.59
N ILE A 537 9.49 34.52 19.98
CA ILE A 537 9.29 34.49 18.52
C ILE A 537 10.08 35.57 17.78
N LYS A 538 10.18 36.78 18.35
CA LYS A 538 10.93 37.91 17.78
C LYS A 538 12.44 37.70 17.69
N ASP A 539 12.98 36.71 18.42
CA ASP A 539 14.40 36.37 18.44
C ASP A 539 14.72 35.23 17.45
N PHE A 540 13.75 34.74 16.65
CA PHE A 540 13.92 33.71 15.64
C PHE A 540 14.27 34.30 14.25
N PRO A 541 15.32 33.84 13.55
CA PRO A 541 15.57 34.21 12.17
C PRO A 541 14.46 33.69 11.24
N PRO A 542 14.08 34.46 10.20
CA PRO A 542 13.02 34.06 9.26
C PRO A 542 13.40 32.94 8.28
N HIS A 543 14.67 32.50 8.26
CA HIS A 543 15.22 31.62 7.22
C HIS A 543 16.13 30.54 7.82
N ALA A 544 16.21 29.39 7.13
CA ALA A 544 17.17 28.33 7.39
C ALA A 544 18.28 28.41 6.33
N ALA A 545 19.46 28.95 6.67
CA ALA A 545 20.65 28.97 5.81
C ALA A 545 21.72 28.00 6.36
N TRP A 546 22.57 27.47 5.47
CA TRP A 546 23.78 26.74 5.88
C TRP A 546 24.73 27.74 6.54
N GLU A 547 25.60 27.30 7.46
CA GLU A 547 26.69 28.17 7.91
C GLU A 547 27.64 28.47 6.74
N GLU A 548 28.37 29.59 6.83
CA GLU A 548 29.37 29.97 5.83
C GLU A 548 30.45 28.89 5.65
N GLN A 549 30.72 28.11 6.71
CA GLN A 549 31.65 26.98 6.68
C GLN A 549 30.93 25.69 7.06
N ILE A 550 30.53 24.94 6.05
CA ILE A 550 29.88 23.63 6.22
C ILE A 550 30.96 22.60 6.61
N PRO A 551 30.74 21.79 7.67
CA PRO A 551 31.66 20.72 8.05
C PRO A 551 31.49 19.55 7.08
N TRP A 552 32.44 19.38 6.17
CA TRP A 552 32.44 18.28 5.21
C TRP A 552 33.23 17.07 5.73
N THR A 553 32.77 15.87 5.39
CA THR A 553 33.48 14.61 5.61
C THR A 553 33.35 13.73 4.38
N GLU A 554 34.38 12.94 4.06
CA GLU A 554 34.38 12.10 2.86
C GLU A 554 34.12 10.62 3.22
N HIS A 555 33.19 9.98 2.52
CA HIS A 555 32.94 8.54 2.60
C HIS A 555 32.86 7.94 1.19
N GLN A 556 33.73 6.98 0.89
CA GLN A 556 33.79 6.32 -0.42
C GLN A 556 33.87 7.30 -1.61
N GLY A 557 34.62 8.41 -1.47
CA GLY A 557 34.76 9.44 -2.50
C GLY A 557 33.59 10.43 -2.60
N LEU A 558 32.59 10.35 -1.71
CA LEU A 558 31.48 11.29 -1.63
C LEU A 558 31.62 12.21 -0.41
N GLU A 559 31.48 13.52 -0.60
CA GLU A 559 31.52 14.53 0.47
C GLU A 559 30.16 14.70 1.14
N PHE A 560 30.01 14.26 2.39
CA PHE A 560 28.83 14.43 3.20
C PHE A 560 28.95 15.63 4.14
N ILE A 561 27.83 16.28 4.44
CA ILE A 561 27.77 17.25 5.54
C ILE A 561 27.78 16.47 6.86
N ASP A 562 28.80 16.73 7.67
CA ASP A 562 29.01 16.11 8.98
C ASP A 562 28.41 16.95 10.10
N ALA A 563 27.09 17.05 10.08
CA ALA A 563 26.35 17.81 11.09
C ALA A 563 25.15 17.02 11.60
N TRP A 564 24.78 17.29 12.85
CA TRP A 564 23.63 16.68 13.52
C TRP A 564 22.31 16.89 12.76
N ASP A 565 22.24 18.00 12.05
CA ASP A 565 21.06 18.57 11.48
C ASP A 565 21.03 18.44 9.94
N ALA A 566 22.04 17.76 9.37
CA ALA A 566 22.14 17.47 7.96
C ALA A 566 21.61 16.07 7.63
N TYR A 567 20.58 16.03 6.79
CA TYR A 567 19.89 14.82 6.39
C TYR A 567 19.72 14.77 4.88
N GLU A 568 19.66 13.55 4.35
CA GLU A 568 19.37 13.32 2.94
C GLU A 568 18.04 12.58 2.76
N TRP A 569 17.26 12.97 1.75
CA TRP A 569 16.06 12.22 1.38
C TRP A 569 16.42 10.83 0.85
N CYS A 570 15.69 9.83 1.36
CA CYS A 570 15.77 8.48 0.87
C CYS A 570 14.71 8.23 -0.22
N GLN A 571 14.91 7.18 -1.03
CA GLN A 571 13.94 6.77 -2.03
C GLN A 571 12.61 6.34 -1.41
N GLU A 572 12.65 5.75 -0.22
CA GLU A 572 11.48 5.42 0.59
C GLU A 572 10.72 6.71 0.94
N LYS A 573 9.43 6.75 0.59
CA LYS A 573 8.63 7.97 0.72
C LYS A 573 8.59 8.46 2.18
N GLY A 574 9.01 9.70 2.38
CA GLY A 574 9.01 10.35 3.70
C GLY A 574 10.17 9.92 4.59
N HIS A 575 11.11 9.09 4.13
CA HIS A 575 12.28 8.71 4.91
C HIS A 575 13.44 9.66 4.65
N ILE A 576 14.13 10.02 5.73
CA ILE A 576 15.42 10.71 5.68
C ILE A 576 16.48 9.90 6.40
N SER A 577 17.74 10.05 5.99
CA SER A 577 18.87 9.44 6.67
C SER A 577 20.01 10.45 6.86
N GLY A 578 20.44 10.60 8.11
CA GLY A 578 21.55 11.42 8.54
C GLY A 578 22.56 10.61 9.32
N ARG A 579 23.73 11.18 9.64
CA ARG A 579 24.76 10.48 10.41
C ARG A 579 24.29 10.13 11.84
N PHE A 580 23.40 10.94 12.39
CA PHE A 580 23.00 10.87 13.80
C PHE A 580 21.56 10.40 14.04
N TRP A 581 20.71 10.45 13.01
CA TRP A 581 19.34 9.96 13.08
C TRP A 581 18.83 9.55 11.71
N GLU A 582 17.85 8.66 11.69
CA GLU A 582 17.05 8.33 10.51
C GLU A 582 15.64 7.91 10.93
N GLY A 583 14.69 8.11 10.02
CA GLY A 583 13.31 7.75 10.27
C GLY A 583 12.36 8.39 9.28
N ASN A 584 11.06 8.21 9.55
CA ASN A 584 9.98 8.74 8.73
C ASN A 584 9.57 10.14 9.21
N ILE A 585 9.53 11.09 8.30
CA ILE A 585 8.93 12.40 8.48
C ILE A 585 7.52 12.35 7.87
N GLY A 586 6.53 12.13 8.73
CA GLY A 586 5.11 12.15 8.35
C GLY A 586 4.56 13.56 8.15
N SER A 587 3.43 13.68 7.44
CA SER A 587 2.68 14.93 7.25
C SER A 587 2.04 15.48 8.53
N THR A 588 1.91 14.64 9.57
CA THR A 588 1.31 14.95 10.88
C THR A 588 2.33 15.19 11.98
N SER A 589 3.61 14.96 11.72
CA SER A 589 4.68 15.57 12.52
C SER A 589 4.52 17.08 12.26
N TRP A 590 4.10 17.86 13.28
CA TRP A 590 3.79 19.31 13.23
C TRP A 590 4.86 20.28 13.80
N GLY A 591 5.25 21.30 13.00
CA GLY A 591 5.64 22.62 13.52
C GLY A 591 7.01 23.19 13.15
N ALA A 592 8.08 22.39 13.07
CA ALA A 592 9.46 22.92 12.90
C ALA A 592 10.21 22.37 11.67
N TYR A 593 9.89 21.16 11.22
CA TYR A 593 10.58 20.41 10.15
C TYR A 593 10.41 20.99 8.75
N LYS A 594 9.42 21.86 8.52
CA LYS A 594 9.29 22.61 7.26
C LYS A 594 10.46 23.57 7.01
N ASN A 595 11.41 23.67 7.95
CA ASN A 595 12.64 24.44 7.84
C ASN A 595 13.90 23.59 8.07
N ILE A 596 13.81 22.25 8.08
CA ILE A 596 15.00 21.39 8.02
C ILE A 596 15.53 21.43 6.60
N LYS A 597 16.82 21.73 6.47
CA LYS A 597 17.53 21.53 5.21
C LYS A 597 17.76 20.04 5.00
N VAL A 598 16.82 19.39 4.32
CA VAL A 598 17.02 18.04 3.81
C VAL A 598 17.53 18.17 2.38
N SER A 599 18.78 17.78 2.16
CA SER A 599 19.38 17.73 0.84
C SER A 599 19.14 16.36 0.21
N PHE A 600 19.65 16.16 -1.00
CA PHE A 600 19.53 14.87 -1.67
C PHE A 600 20.63 14.69 -2.72
N ARG A 601 20.82 13.43 -3.11
CA ARG A 601 21.64 13.00 -4.24
C ARG A 601 20.82 12.15 -5.17
N VAL A 602 21.25 12.08 -6.41
CA VAL A 602 20.67 11.19 -7.40
C VAL A 602 21.60 10.01 -7.67
N VAL A 603 21.01 8.85 -7.87
CA VAL A 603 21.68 7.59 -8.13
C VAL A 603 21.30 7.11 -9.51
N MET A 604 22.29 6.65 -10.24
CA MET A 604 22.20 6.00 -11.53
C MET A 604 22.71 4.56 -11.39
N ASP A 605 21.88 3.60 -11.78
CA ASP A 605 22.32 2.21 -11.90
C ASP A 605 23.18 2.07 -13.18
N ILE A 606 24.38 1.50 -13.06
CA ILE A 606 25.31 1.31 -14.17
C ILE A 606 25.41 -0.17 -14.59
N GLU A 607 25.83 -0.44 -15.83
CA GLU A 607 26.24 -1.79 -16.22
C GLU A 607 27.51 -2.20 -15.47
N GLY A 608 27.50 -3.41 -14.90
CA GLY A 608 28.57 -3.93 -14.04
C GLY A 608 29.80 -4.39 -14.80
#